data_AF-A0A3D2UDI5-F1
#
_entry.id   AF-A0A3D2UDI5-F1
#
_cell.length_a   1.000
_cell.length_b   1.000
_cell.length_c   1.000
_cell.angle_alpha   90.00
_cell.angle_beta   90.00
_cell.angle_gamma   90.00
#
_symmetry.space_group_name_H-M   'P 1'
#
loop_
_entity.id
_entity.type
_entity.pdbx_description
1 polymer ?
#
loop_
_entity_poly.entity_id
_entity_poly.type
_entity_poly.pdbx_seq_one_letter_code
_entity_poly.pdbx_strand_id
1 'polypeptide(L)'
;MPLYPLLLAPIYKEKVWGGRGLKELGRVLPGGSETMIGESWELADLSVTNPSGGGGEAARSVIRNGPLSKRTFGDVVREFGPVVTGTMKLSPDGSFPLLLKYLDARENLSVQVHPSEAYAAEHPDVHLKSEAWYVVAAEPGAKIYRGLVAGVNPERFQVAAQNGSVEALLRSEPVEPGQCIYLPSGTVHALGGGVLVAEV
;
A
#
# COMPACT_ATOMS: atom_id res chain seq x y z
N MET A 1 12.98 24.33 18.88
CA MET A 1 11.54 24.11 19.17
C MET A 1 11.37 22.63 19.53
N PRO A 2 10.66 22.26 20.60
CA PRO A 2 10.42 20.85 20.91
C PRO A 2 9.49 20.23 19.85
N LEU A 3 9.74 18.97 19.49
CA LEU A 3 8.82 18.20 18.65
C LEU A 3 7.56 17.82 19.43
N TYR A 4 6.49 17.56 18.70
CA TYR A 4 5.17 17.21 19.20
C TYR A 4 4.54 16.16 18.25
N PRO A 5 3.46 15.46 18.64
CA PRO A 5 2.78 14.52 17.76
C PRO A 5 2.34 15.18 16.44
N LEU A 6 2.94 14.74 15.33
CA LEU A 6 2.66 15.27 14.01
C LEU A 6 1.43 14.57 13.45
N LEU A 7 0.34 15.31 13.29
CA LEU A 7 -0.82 14.83 12.58
C LEU A 7 -0.61 15.09 11.09
N LEU A 8 -0.68 14.04 10.29
CA LEU A 8 -0.56 14.11 8.84
C LEU A 8 -1.94 14.23 8.19
N ALA A 9 -2.04 14.98 7.11
CA ALA A 9 -3.21 15.00 6.24
C ALA A 9 -3.16 13.76 5.32
N PRO A 10 -4.25 12.97 5.23
CA PRO A 10 -4.28 11.81 4.35
C PRO A 10 -4.28 12.24 2.88
N ILE A 11 -3.59 11.46 2.04
CA ILE A 11 -3.65 11.60 0.58
C ILE A 11 -4.58 10.50 0.05
N TYR A 12 -5.79 10.89 -0.36
CA TYR A 12 -6.75 9.95 -0.92
C TYR A 12 -6.47 9.69 -2.40
N LYS A 13 -6.57 8.43 -2.81
CA LYS A 13 -6.45 7.99 -4.21
C LYS A 13 -7.73 7.29 -4.65
N GLU A 14 -8.33 7.82 -5.71
CA GLU A 14 -9.43 7.16 -6.39
C GLU A 14 -8.93 5.91 -7.14
N LYS A 15 -9.72 4.84 -7.07
CA LYS A 15 -9.42 3.55 -7.68
C LYS A 15 -10.69 2.90 -8.18
N VAL A 16 -10.61 2.22 -9.32
CA VAL A 16 -11.74 1.47 -9.90
C VAL A 16 -12.29 0.40 -8.95
N TRP A 17 -11.39 -0.26 -8.22
CA TRP A 17 -11.71 -1.27 -7.20
C TRP A 17 -12.02 -0.67 -5.83
N GLY A 18 -11.91 0.66 -5.69
CA GLY A 18 -12.05 1.35 -4.42
C GLY A 18 -13.49 1.38 -3.90
N GLY A 19 -13.62 1.82 -2.66
CA GLY A 19 -14.88 1.84 -1.94
C GLY A 19 -15.15 3.13 -1.18
N ARG A 20 -16.04 3.00 -0.20
CA ARG A 20 -16.42 4.06 0.75
C ARG A 20 -16.34 3.54 2.19
N GLY A 21 -15.79 2.35 2.42
CA GLY A 21 -15.65 1.67 3.71
C GLY A 21 -14.76 2.44 4.70
N LEU A 22 -13.83 3.27 4.21
CA LEU A 22 -13.06 4.19 5.08
C LEU A 22 -13.94 5.12 5.94
N LYS A 23 -15.21 5.36 5.55
CA LYS A 23 -16.17 6.13 6.37
C LYS A 23 -16.47 5.46 7.71
N GLU A 24 -16.38 4.14 7.79
CA GLU A 24 -16.58 3.38 9.04
C GLU A 24 -15.52 3.73 10.09
N LEU A 25 -14.35 4.19 9.66
CA LEU A 25 -13.29 4.73 10.53
C LEU A 25 -13.54 6.21 10.92
N GLY A 26 -14.76 6.72 10.74
CA GLY A 26 -15.13 8.11 11.01
C GLY A 26 -14.52 9.11 10.03
N ARG A 27 -14.12 8.68 8.84
CA ARG A 27 -13.46 9.54 7.84
C ARG A 27 -14.48 10.31 7.01
N VAL A 28 -14.19 11.59 6.79
CA VAL A 28 -14.86 12.39 5.75
C VAL A 28 -14.04 12.25 4.47
N LEU A 29 -14.60 11.53 3.50
CA LEU A 29 -13.94 11.27 2.23
C LEU A 29 -14.28 12.35 1.20
N PRO A 30 -13.34 12.68 0.29
CA PRO A 30 -13.61 13.60 -0.80
C PRO A 30 -14.60 13.00 -1.82
N GLY A 31 -15.21 13.90 -2.60
CA GLY A 31 -16.15 13.56 -3.67
C GLY A 31 -17.54 13.14 -3.19
N GLY A 32 -18.44 12.90 -4.15
CA GLY A 32 -19.80 12.40 -3.90
C GLY A 32 -19.84 10.89 -3.67
N SER A 33 -21.03 10.30 -3.56
CA SER A 33 -21.22 8.84 -3.42
C SER A 33 -20.52 8.04 -4.51
N GLU A 34 -20.41 8.59 -5.71
CA GLU A 34 -19.84 7.94 -6.89
C GLU A 34 -18.30 7.89 -6.92
N THR A 35 -17.63 8.71 -6.10
CA THR A 35 -16.16 8.71 -6.04
C THR A 35 -15.68 7.53 -5.20
N MET A 36 -14.95 6.60 -5.82
CA MET A 36 -14.46 5.38 -5.17
C MET A 36 -13.03 5.55 -4.69
N ILE A 37 -12.83 5.58 -3.37
CA ILE A 37 -11.49 5.75 -2.79
C ILE A 37 -10.94 4.38 -2.46
N GLY A 38 -9.88 3.97 -3.17
CA GLY A 38 -9.22 2.70 -2.90
C GLY A 38 -8.07 2.85 -1.91
N GLU A 39 -7.40 4.01 -1.87
CA GLU A 39 -6.26 4.19 -0.98
C GLU A 39 -6.38 5.48 -0.17
N SER A 40 -5.96 5.43 1.10
CA SER A 40 -5.71 6.60 1.95
C SER A 40 -4.29 6.52 2.46
N TRP A 41 -3.39 7.34 1.92
CA TRP A 41 -1.99 7.35 2.36
C TRP A 41 -1.88 8.23 3.59
N GLU A 42 -1.61 7.60 4.73
CA GLU A 42 -1.51 8.25 6.03
C GLU A 42 -0.10 8.79 6.29
N LEU A 43 0.93 8.14 5.72
CA LEU A 43 2.31 8.60 5.73
C LEU A 43 2.97 8.27 4.40
N ALA A 44 3.41 9.29 3.67
CA ALA A 44 4.20 9.16 2.46
C ALA A 44 5.30 10.22 2.43
N ASP A 45 6.48 9.84 1.97
CA ASP A 45 7.58 10.73 1.63
C ASP A 45 8.28 10.17 0.39
N LEU A 46 7.57 10.12 -0.74
CA LEU A 46 8.05 9.52 -1.97
C LEU A 46 8.40 10.61 -2.98
N SER A 47 9.62 10.55 -3.52
CA SER A 47 10.10 11.46 -4.57
C SER A 47 9.44 11.21 -5.93
N VAL A 48 9.06 9.96 -6.18
CA VAL A 48 8.29 9.52 -7.34
C VAL A 48 7.44 8.31 -6.94
N THR A 49 6.30 8.13 -7.59
CA THR A 49 5.44 6.96 -7.41
C THR A 49 5.30 6.19 -8.71
N ASN A 50 4.89 4.92 -8.65
CA ASN A 50 4.64 4.15 -9.86
C ASN A 50 3.49 4.81 -10.68
N PRO A 51 3.64 5.04 -12.00
CA PRO A 51 2.58 5.61 -12.84
C PRO A 51 1.23 4.86 -12.80
N SER A 52 1.25 3.51 -12.81
CA SER A 52 0.03 2.70 -12.80
C SER A 52 -0.59 2.57 -11.41
N GLY A 53 0.19 2.83 -10.35
CA GLY A 53 -0.21 2.72 -8.96
C GLY A 53 -0.44 4.07 -8.28
N GLY A 54 0.63 4.82 -8.03
CA GLY A 54 0.59 6.06 -7.25
C GLY A 54 0.36 7.35 -8.06
N GLY A 55 0.39 7.25 -9.39
CA GLY A 55 0.12 8.37 -10.31
C GLY A 55 1.36 8.97 -10.98
N GLY A 56 2.55 8.43 -10.74
CA GLY A 56 3.78 8.84 -11.46
C GLY A 56 4.47 10.07 -10.87
N GLU A 57 3.81 10.78 -9.97
CA GLU A 57 4.32 12.00 -9.33
C GLU A 57 4.82 11.74 -7.90
N ALA A 58 5.51 12.72 -7.33
CA ALA A 58 5.89 12.72 -5.92
C ALA A 58 4.66 12.72 -5.02
N ALA A 59 4.77 12.10 -3.85
CA ALA A 59 3.70 12.06 -2.85
C ALA A 59 4.29 12.28 -1.47
N ARG A 60 3.95 13.41 -0.84
CA ARG A 60 4.47 13.80 0.47
C ARG A 60 3.34 14.21 1.41
N SER A 61 3.25 13.52 2.54
CA SER A 61 2.27 13.84 3.57
C SER A 61 2.55 15.21 4.19
N VAL A 62 1.51 16.01 4.34
CA VAL A 62 1.58 17.37 4.90
C VAL A 62 1.13 17.36 6.35
N ILE A 63 1.86 18.06 7.22
CA ILE A 63 1.52 18.21 8.63
C ILE A 63 0.35 19.18 8.78
N ARG A 64 -0.68 18.80 9.53
CA ARG A 64 -1.92 19.59 9.68
C ARG A 64 -2.09 20.28 11.03
N ASN A 65 -1.17 20.10 11.99
CA ASN A 65 -1.27 20.68 13.32
C ASN A 65 0.01 21.37 13.79
N GLY A 66 -0.16 22.31 14.72
CA GLY A 66 0.93 22.98 15.45
C GLY A 66 1.84 23.86 14.58
N PRO A 67 2.98 24.30 15.13
CA PRO A 67 3.90 25.24 14.46
C PRO A 67 4.52 24.73 13.15
N LEU A 68 4.62 23.42 12.94
CA LEU A 68 5.15 22.79 11.72
C LEU A 68 4.04 22.51 10.68
N SER A 69 2.82 23.00 10.89
CA SER A 69 1.72 22.85 9.93
C SER A 69 2.09 23.39 8.54
N LYS A 70 1.52 22.76 7.49
CA LYS A 70 1.76 23.01 6.06
C LYS A 70 3.14 22.58 5.54
N ARG A 71 4.06 22.18 6.42
CA ARG A 71 5.31 21.54 6.00
C ARG A 71 5.06 20.08 5.64
N THR A 72 5.91 19.51 4.80
CA THR A 72 5.88 18.07 4.52
C THR A 72 6.55 17.29 5.65
N PHE A 73 6.18 16.03 5.83
CA PHE A 73 6.85 15.13 6.77
C PHE A 73 8.35 15.01 6.43
N GLY A 74 8.70 14.91 5.15
CA GLY A 74 10.09 14.90 4.68
C GLY A 74 10.89 16.17 5.03
N ASP A 75 10.26 17.36 5.08
CA ASP A 75 10.92 18.58 5.57
C ASP A 75 11.33 18.45 7.04
N VAL A 76 10.49 17.83 7.85
CA VAL A 76 10.74 17.62 9.28
C VAL A 76 11.76 16.51 9.50
N VAL A 77 11.71 15.42 8.72
CA VAL A 77 12.76 14.39 8.73
C VAL A 77 14.13 14.99 8.40
N ARG A 78 14.23 15.84 7.38
CA ARG A 78 15.50 16.50 7.01
C ARG A 78 16.02 17.48 8.06
N GLU A 79 15.13 18.27 8.68
CA GLU A 79 15.54 19.26 9.67
C GLU A 79 15.89 18.65 11.03
N PHE A 80 15.09 17.70 11.51
CA PHE A 80 15.21 17.15 12.86
C PHE A 80 15.94 15.80 12.91
N GLY A 81 16.14 15.15 11.75
CA GLY A 81 16.99 13.97 11.59
C GLY A 81 16.66 12.82 12.56
N PRO A 82 17.67 12.25 13.25
CA PRO A 82 17.48 11.12 14.17
C PRO A 82 16.49 11.35 15.32
N VAL A 83 16.14 12.61 15.63
CA VAL A 83 15.09 12.88 16.64
C VAL A 83 13.72 12.38 16.17
N VAL A 84 13.49 12.37 14.86
CA VAL A 84 12.26 11.85 14.23
C VAL A 84 12.41 10.38 13.84
N THR A 85 13.54 10.01 13.23
CA THR A 85 13.74 8.69 12.62
C THR A 85 14.34 7.66 13.55
N GLY A 86 14.83 8.06 14.72
CA GLY A 86 15.62 7.21 15.60
C GLY A 86 16.82 6.63 14.86
N THR A 87 16.96 5.30 14.88
CA THR A 87 18.03 4.56 14.19
C THR A 87 17.64 4.10 12.78
N MET A 88 16.45 4.47 12.30
CA MET A 88 15.99 4.04 10.98
C MET A 88 16.82 4.71 9.88
N LYS A 89 17.30 3.91 8.93
CA LYS A 89 18.01 4.40 7.75
C LYS A 89 17.00 4.96 6.75
N LEU A 90 17.32 6.12 6.18
CA LEU A 90 16.56 6.70 5.08
C LEU A 90 16.82 5.92 3.78
N SER A 91 15.91 6.08 2.82
CA SER A 91 16.10 5.63 1.44
C SER A 91 17.33 6.30 0.80
N PRO A 92 17.91 5.73 -0.27
CA PRO A 92 19.10 6.30 -0.93
C PRO A 92 18.92 7.75 -1.41
N ASP A 93 17.70 8.17 -1.72
CA ASP A 93 17.34 9.54 -2.12
C ASP A 93 17.10 10.49 -0.92
N GLY A 94 17.30 10.00 0.31
CA GLY A 94 17.10 10.76 1.55
C GLY A 94 15.65 10.79 2.04
N SER A 95 14.75 10.04 1.41
CA SER A 95 13.34 9.96 1.78
C SER A 95 13.10 9.02 2.98
N PHE A 96 11.99 9.21 3.70
CA PHE A 96 11.55 8.24 4.71
C PHE A 96 11.18 6.89 4.07
N PRO A 97 11.64 5.75 4.62
CA PRO A 97 11.64 4.48 3.87
C PRO A 97 10.31 3.71 3.90
N LEU A 98 9.30 4.17 4.66
CA LEU A 98 8.02 3.48 4.79
C LEU A 98 6.88 4.29 4.18
N LEU A 99 5.89 3.57 3.63
CA LEU A 99 4.60 4.10 3.19
C LEU A 99 3.52 3.47 4.06
N LEU A 100 2.73 4.28 4.76
CA LEU A 100 1.59 3.79 5.52
C LEU A 100 0.31 4.19 4.78
N LYS A 101 -0.55 3.22 4.48
CA LYS A 101 -1.84 3.48 3.84
C LYS A 101 -2.93 2.55 4.31
N TYR A 102 -4.18 2.99 4.16
CA TYR A 102 -5.32 2.08 4.12
C TYR A 102 -5.65 1.71 2.67
N LEU A 103 -6.04 0.45 2.46
CA LEU A 103 -6.63 -0.04 1.23
C LEU A 103 -8.06 -0.48 1.48
N ASP A 104 -9.01 0.14 0.78
CA ASP A 104 -10.45 -0.15 0.85
C ASP A 104 -10.87 -0.88 -0.43
N ALA A 105 -10.78 -2.21 -0.40
CA ALA A 105 -11.05 -3.05 -1.55
C ALA A 105 -12.53 -3.39 -1.63
N ARG A 106 -13.30 -2.64 -2.44
CA ARG A 106 -14.68 -2.99 -2.79
C ARG A 106 -14.72 -4.14 -3.79
N GLU A 107 -13.75 -4.17 -4.71
CA GLU A 107 -13.56 -5.24 -5.70
C GLU A 107 -12.15 -5.82 -5.59
N ASN A 108 -11.91 -6.96 -6.23
CA ASN A 108 -10.57 -7.57 -6.28
C ASN A 108 -9.55 -6.60 -6.89
N LEU A 109 -8.41 -6.45 -6.24
CA LEU A 109 -7.26 -5.75 -6.80
C LEU A 109 -6.59 -6.61 -7.88
N SER A 110 -5.71 -5.97 -8.67
CA SER A 110 -4.86 -6.68 -9.61
C SER A 110 -3.98 -7.72 -8.91
N VAL A 111 -3.69 -8.80 -9.62
CA VAL A 111 -2.65 -9.76 -9.23
C VAL A 111 -1.29 -9.11 -9.43
N GLN A 112 -0.48 -9.12 -8.37
CA GLN A 112 0.80 -8.41 -8.30
C GLN A 112 1.90 -9.32 -7.80
N VAL A 113 3.13 -8.95 -8.16
CA VAL A 113 4.35 -9.48 -7.54
C VAL A 113 5.37 -8.35 -7.50
N HIS A 114 5.87 -8.05 -6.30
CA HIS A 114 6.98 -7.12 -6.16
C HIS A 114 8.28 -7.82 -6.55
N PRO A 115 9.29 -7.10 -7.08
CA PRO A 115 10.58 -7.68 -7.45
C PRO A 115 11.15 -8.59 -6.35
N SER A 116 11.61 -9.78 -6.71
CA SER A 116 12.32 -10.67 -5.78
C SER A 116 13.74 -10.15 -5.52
N GLU A 117 14.40 -10.65 -4.46
CA GLU A 117 15.81 -10.34 -4.20
C GLU A 117 16.72 -10.70 -5.37
N ALA A 118 16.51 -11.87 -5.98
CA ALA A 118 17.27 -12.29 -7.16
C ALA A 118 17.04 -11.35 -8.36
N TYR A 119 15.79 -10.94 -8.61
CA TYR A 119 15.49 -10.02 -9.69
C TYR A 119 16.11 -8.63 -9.45
N ALA A 120 16.03 -8.11 -8.22
CA ALA A 120 16.61 -6.82 -7.87
C ALA A 120 18.15 -6.83 -7.88
N ALA A 121 18.79 -7.96 -7.61
CA ALA A 121 20.25 -8.08 -7.73
C ALA A 121 20.73 -7.94 -9.19
N GLU A 122 19.90 -8.35 -10.16
CA GLU A 122 20.20 -8.27 -11.60
C GLU A 122 19.72 -6.95 -12.24
N HIS A 123 18.82 -6.22 -11.57
CA HIS A 123 18.17 -5.01 -12.07
C HIS A 123 18.32 -3.87 -11.05
N PRO A 124 19.40 -3.09 -11.12
CA PRO A 124 19.75 -2.10 -10.08
C PRO A 124 18.77 -0.93 -9.96
N ASP A 125 17.86 -0.77 -10.93
CA ASP A 125 16.84 0.27 -10.99
C ASP A 125 15.52 -0.11 -10.30
N VAL A 126 15.33 -1.38 -9.92
CA VAL A 126 14.15 -1.80 -9.15
C VAL A 126 14.41 -1.82 -7.66
N HIS A 127 13.36 -1.47 -6.92
CA HIS A 127 13.37 -1.49 -5.46
C HIS A 127 12.67 -2.73 -4.93
N LEU A 128 13.26 -3.35 -3.91
CA LEU A 128 12.57 -4.35 -3.12
C LEU A 128 11.42 -3.70 -2.36
N LYS A 129 10.26 -4.33 -2.45
CA LYS A 129 9.07 -3.94 -1.70
C LYS A 129 8.50 -5.17 -1.03
N SER A 130 8.79 -5.30 0.26
CA SER A 130 8.03 -6.17 1.14
C SER A 130 6.98 -5.33 1.82
N GLU A 131 5.82 -5.92 2.06
CA GLU A 131 4.69 -5.24 2.70
C GLU A 131 4.08 -6.11 3.78
N ALA A 132 3.33 -5.48 4.67
CA ALA A 132 2.51 -6.16 5.66
C ALA A 132 1.10 -5.58 5.66
N TRP A 133 0.10 -6.44 5.69
CA TRP A 133 -1.29 -6.06 5.84
C TRP A 133 -1.78 -6.38 7.24
N TYR A 134 -2.37 -5.39 7.89
CA TYR A 134 -3.23 -5.59 9.05
C TYR A 134 -4.68 -5.51 8.60
N VAL A 135 -5.45 -6.58 8.80
CA VAL A 135 -6.87 -6.64 8.42
C VAL A 135 -7.67 -5.82 9.43
N VAL A 136 -8.19 -4.67 8.98
CA VAL A 136 -8.99 -3.75 9.79
C VAL A 136 -10.44 -4.20 9.82
N ALA A 137 -10.98 -4.54 8.64
CA ALA A 137 -12.33 -5.08 8.49
C ALA A 137 -12.37 -6.06 7.30
N ALA A 138 -13.31 -7.00 7.37
CA ALA A 138 -13.54 -8.00 6.34
C ALA A 138 -15.04 -8.34 6.26
N GLU A 139 -15.61 -8.31 5.06
CA GLU A 139 -16.97 -8.78 4.80
C GLU A 139 -17.07 -10.31 4.91
N PRO A 140 -18.28 -10.86 5.14
CA PRO A 140 -18.47 -12.32 5.16
C PRO A 140 -17.98 -12.98 3.86
N GLY A 141 -17.05 -13.93 3.99
CA GLY A 141 -16.46 -14.64 2.86
C GLY A 141 -15.30 -13.90 2.16
N ALA A 142 -14.90 -12.73 2.68
CA ALA A 142 -13.74 -12.02 2.18
C ALA A 142 -12.46 -12.84 2.35
N LYS A 143 -11.57 -12.68 1.38
CA LYS A 143 -10.35 -13.49 1.24
C LYS A 143 -9.23 -12.64 0.68
N ILE A 144 -8.00 -13.10 0.87
CA ILE A 144 -6.85 -12.64 0.11
C ILE A 144 -6.34 -13.75 -0.78
N TYR A 145 -5.47 -13.36 -1.71
CA TYR A 145 -4.73 -14.30 -2.54
C TYR A 145 -3.25 -14.15 -2.23
N ARG A 146 -2.60 -15.24 -1.84
CA ARG A 146 -1.18 -15.24 -1.47
C ARG A 146 -0.50 -16.53 -1.95
N GLY A 147 0.32 -16.37 -2.96
CA GLY A 147 1.01 -17.45 -3.66
C GLY A 147 0.17 -18.11 -4.75
N LEU A 148 0.82 -19.03 -5.46
CA LEU A 148 0.22 -19.83 -6.53
C LEU A 148 -0.11 -21.23 -6.02
N VAL A 149 -1.11 -21.87 -6.63
CA VAL A 149 -1.38 -23.30 -6.39
C VAL A 149 -0.21 -24.15 -6.89
N ALA A 150 -0.09 -25.37 -6.37
CA ALA A 150 1.01 -26.26 -6.74
C ALA A 150 1.00 -26.59 -8.25
N GLY A 151 2.19 -26.67 -8.84
CA GLY A 151 2.36 -27.05 -10.25
C GLY A 151 2.00 -25.95 -11.26
N VAL A 152 1.93 -24.68 -10.84
CA VAL A 152 1.87 -23.56 -11.79
C VAL A 152 3.27 -23.30 -12.33
N ASN A 153 3.41 -23.31 -13.66
CA ASN A 153 4.62 -22.94 -14.39
C ASN A 153 4.36 -21.68 -15.24
N PRO A 154 5.40 -21.04 -15.80
CA PRO A 154 5.25 -19.81 -16.57
C PRO A 154 4.27 -19.93 -17.74
N GLU A 155 4.28 -21.05 -18.48
CA GLU A 155 3.41 -21.26 -19.64
C GLU A 155 1.94 -21.32 -19.23
N ARG A 156 1.62 -22.06 -18.17
CA ARG A 156 0.25 -22.13 -17.62
C ARG A 156 -0.22 -20.78 -17.12
N PHE A 157 0.66 -20.02 -16.46
CA PHE A 157 0.33 -18.68 -15.99
C PHE A 157 0.06 -17.73 -17.15
N GLN A 158 0.88 -17.78 -18.21
CA GLN A 158 0.70 -16.95 -19.40
C GLN A 158 -0.64 -17.23 -20.10
N VAL A 159 -1.01 -18.50 -20.28
CA VAL A 159 -2.32 -18.87 -20.85
C VAL A 159 -3.46 -18.32 -19.99
N ALA A 160 -3.36 -18.46 -18.66
CA ALA A 160 -4.38 -17.95 -17.75
C ALA A 160 -4.48 -16.42 -17.75
N ALA A 161 -3.36 -15.72 -17.90
CA ALA A 161 -3.32 -14.26 -18.04
C ALA A 161 -4.00 -13.80 -19.32
N GLN A 162 -3.80 -14.50 -20.43
CA GLN A 162 -4.38 -14.15 -21.73
C GLN A 162 -5.89 -14.39 -21.80
N ASN A 163 -6.41 -15.39 -21.09
CA ASN A 163 -7.83 -15.77 -21.13
C ASN A 163 -8.63 -15.34 -19.88
N GLY A 164 -8.01 -14.61 -18.95
CA GLY A 164 -8.68 -14.08 -17.76
C GLY A 164 -8.93 -15.10 -16.64
N SER A 165 -8.25 -16.25 -16.64
CA SER A 165 -8.44 -17.32 -15.64
C SER A 165 -7.38 -17.37 -14.53
N VAL A 166 -6.57 -16.31 -14.37
CA VAL A 166 -5.49 -16.24 -13.38
C VAL A 166 -5.96 -16.54 -11.97
N GLU A 167 -7.18 -16.12 -11.59
CA GLU A 167 -7.71 -16.35 -10.23
C GLU A 167 -7.68 -17.82 -9.83
N ALA A 168 -7.95 -18.74 -10.76
CA ALA A 168 -7.92 -20.18 -10.51
C ALA A 168 -6.52 -20.74 -10.22
N LEU A 169 -5.47 -19.97 -10.49
CA LEU A 169 -4.08 -20.32 -10.21
C LEU A 169 -3.60 -19.77 -8.86
N LEU A 170 -4.39 -18.91 -8.21
CA LEU A 170 -4.02 -18.28 -6.95
C LEU A 170 -4.44 -19.14 -5.76
N ARG A 171 -3.61 -19.16 -4.72
CA ARG A 171 -4.03 -19.68 -3.41
C ARG A 171 -4.85 -18.61 -2.72
N SER A 172 -6.12 -18.92 -2.42
CA SER A 172 -6.97 -18.08 -1.61
C SER A 172 -6.91 -18.47 -0.14
N GLU A 173 -6.97 -17.47 0.73
CA GLU A 173 -6.97 -17.61 2.18
C GLU A 173 -8.08 -16.70 2.74
N PRO A 174 -9.05 -17.24 3.53
CA PRO A 174 -10.05 -16.39 4.18
C PRO A 174 -9.36 -15.46 5.19
N VAL A 175 -9.93 -14.27 5.40
CA VAL A 175 -9.38 -13.30 6.35
C VAL A 175 -10.38 -12.83 7.39
N GLU A 176 -9.86 -12.47 8.56
CA GLU A 176 -10.62 -11.98 9.69
C GLU A 176 -9.96 -10.71 10.26
N PRO A 177 -10.75 -9.75 10.81
CA PRO A 177 -10.19 -8.56 11.46
C PRO A 177 -9.18 -8.91 12.55
N GLY A 178 -8.09 -8.15 12.60
CA GLY A 178 -7.00 -8.33 13.56
C GLY A 178 -5.85 -9.21 13.05
N GLN A 179 -5.98 -9.84 11.88
CA GLN A 179 -4.90 -10.63 11.29
C GLN A 179 -3.77 -9.75 10.74
N CYS A 180 -2.53 -10.16 10.97
CA CYS A 180 -1.34 -9.59 10.34
C CYS A 180 -0.80 -10.56 9.28
N ILE A 181 -0.70 -10.10 8.04
CA ILE A 181 -0.27 -10.89 6.90
C ILE A 181 1.00 -10.25 6.33
N TYR A 182 2.12 -10.95 6.47
CA TYR A 182 3.38 -10.53 5.85
C TYR A 182 3.47 -11.02 4.40
N LEU A 183 3.92 -10.14 3.52
CA LEU A 183 4.09 -10.35 2.09
C LEU A 183 5.52 -9.97 1.70
N PRO A 184 6.47 -10.92 1.80
CA PRO A 184 7.84 -10.66 1.36
C PRO A 184 7.89 -10.44 -0.15
N SER A 185 8.83 -9.60 -0.58
CA SER A 185 9.22 -9.37 -1.97
C SER A 185 9.29 -10.69 -2.77
N GLY A 186 8.74 -10.72 -3.98
CA GLY A 186 8.66 -11.92 -4.82
C GLY A 186 7.44 -12.82 -4.57
N THR A 187 6.58 -12.49 -3.60
CA THR A 187 5.31 -13.22 -3.39
C THR A 187 4.26 -12.75 -4.39
N VAL A 188 3.64 -13.68 -5.13
CA VAL A 188 2.44 -13.37 -5.92
C VAL A 188 1.27 -13.14 -4.96
N HIS A 189 0.58 -12.01 -5.07
CA HIS A 189 -0.53 -11.68 -4.17
C HIS A 189 -1.59 -10.81 -4.84
N ALA A 190 -2.78 -10.80 -4.25
CA ALA A 190 -3.85 -9.85 -4.54
C ALA A 190 -4.72 -9.68 -3.28
N LEU A 191 -5.19 -8.45 -3.05
CA LEU A 191 -6.20 -8.17 -2.03
C LEU A 191 -7.58 -8.45 -2.63
N GLY A 192 -8.36 -9.32 -2.00
CA GLY A 192 -9.72 -9.60 -2.45
C GLY A 192 -10.71 -8.49 -2.06
N GLY A 193 -11.83 -8.44 -2.78
CA GLY A 193 -12.92 -7.52 -2.46
C GLY A 193 -13.56 -7.81 -1.09
N GLY A 194 -14.14 -6.78 -0.50
CA GLY A 194 -14.72 -6.80 0.84
C GLY A 194 -13.68 -6.72 1.96
N VAL A 195 -12.43 -6.33 1.67
CA VAL A 195 -11.35 -6.24 2.68
C VAL A 195 -10.88 -4.80 2.84
N LEU A 196 -10.81 -4.34 4.09
CA LEU A 196 -10.14 -3.10 4.48
C LEU A 196 -8.86 -3.47 5.24
N VAL A 197 -7.70 -3.07 4.72
CA VAL A 197 -6.40 -3.29 5.39
C VAL A 197 -5.67 -1.99 5.66
N ALA A 198 -4.83 -1.97 6.68
CA ALA A 198 -3.69 -1.06 6.75
C ALA A 198 -2.47 -1.77 6.15
N GLU A 199 -1.86 -1.19 5.12
CA GLU A 199 -0.62 -1.64 4.50
C GLU A 199 0.55 -0.78 4.99
N VAL A 200 1.64 -1.46 5.34
CA VAL A 200 2.98 -0.90 5.62
C VAL A 200 3.98 -1.47 4.63
#